data_AF-A0A1Q1FQ20-F1
#
_entry.id   AF-A0A1Q1FQ20-F1
#
_cell.length_a   1.000
_cell.length_b   1.000
_cell.length_c   1.000
_cell.angle_alpha   90.00
_cell.angle_beta   90.00
_cell.angle_gamma   90.00
#
_symmetry.space_group_name_H-M   'P 1'
#
loop_
_entity.id
_entity.type
_entity.pdbx_description
1 polymer ?
#
loop_
_entity_poly.entity_id
_entity_poly.type
_entity_poly.pdbx_seq_one_letter_code
_entity_poly.pdbx_strand_id
1 'polypeptide(L)'
;MVSLPDLSFAEQTVLFVLVSSLVFTTSFVGGLGLLSGALVATQSRLPVYVLGMAVVFVASMFGLITYDADGVTAMLGSVGISLLGFVLLGLTGEGIVYAIRYPDRVFGSQLVIYFLAAGLIGTGLGYWVVSYWREFTARPATAE
;
A
#
# COMPACT_ATOMS: atom_id res chain seq x y z
N MET A 1 22.20 25.81 17.39
CA MET A 1 22.76 24.45 17.24
C MET A 1 21.64 23.61 16.63
N VAL A 2 21.67 23.43 15.30
CA VAL A 2 20.65 22.65 14.58
C VAL A 2 20.97 21.19 14.84
N SER A 3 20.12 20.50 15.59
CA SER A 3 20.24 19.05 15.75
C SER A 3 19.95 18.43 14.39
N LEU A 4 20.97 17.93 13.71
CA LEU A 4 20.78 17.15 12.50
C LEU A 4 19.97 15.90 12.88
N PRO A 5 18.91 15.55 12.13
CA PRO A 5 18.20 14.30 12.38
C PRO A 5 19.18 13.12 12.30
N ASP A 6 19.02 12.12 13.16
CA ASP A 6 19.82 10.89 13.11
C ASP A 6 19.73 10.31 11.70
N LEU A 7 20.87 10.15 11.03
CA LEU A 7 20.95 9.74 9.63
C LEU A 7 20.17 8.43 9.36
N SER A 8 20.07 7.54 10.35
CA SER A 8 19.28 6.31 10.29
C SER A 8 17.77 6.55 10.14
N PHE A 9 17.22 7.58 10.77
CA PHE A 9 15.80 7.93 10.66
C PHE A 9 15.47 8.51 9.29
N ALA A 10 16.34 9.39 8.78
CA ALA A 10 16.19 9.96 7.44
C ALA A 10 16.30 8.86 6.37
N GLU A 11 17.26 7.95 6.50
CA GLU A 11 17.43 6.80 5.61
C GLU A 11 16.19 5.88 5.62
N GLN A 12 15.65 5.57 6.80
CA GLN A 12 14.48 4.71 6.95
C GLN A 12 13.22 5.36 6.34
N THR A 13 13.05 6.67 6.53
CA THR A 13 11.97 7.44 5.91
C THR A 13 12.09 7.46 4.39
N VAL A 14 13.27 7.74 3.86
CA VAL A 14 13.51 7.75 2.41
C VAL A 14 13.26 6.37 1.82
N LEU A 15 13.75 5.31 2.47
CA LEU A 15 13.52 3.93 2.03
C LEU A 15 12.02 3.60 2.02
N PHE A 16 11.29 3.95 3.08
CA PHE A 16 9.85 3.75 3.15
C PHE A 16 9.12 4.47 2.00
N VAL A 17 9.46 5.73 1.73
CA VAL A 17 8.86 6.51 0.66
C VAL A 17 9.14 5.89 -0.71
N LEU A 18 10.39 5.49 -0.97
CA LEU A 18 10.79 4.86 -2.24
C LEU A 18 10.07 3.54 -2.47
N VAL A 19 10.07 2.65 -1.47
CA VAL A 19 9.42 1.34 -1.57
C VAL A 19 7.91 1.49 -1.76
N SER A 20 7.27 2.36 -0.97
CA SER A 20 5.83 2.59 -1.05
C SER A 20 5.43 3.19 -2.39
N SER A 21 6.19 4.18 -2.87
CA SER A 21 5.92 4.80 -4.18
C SER A 21 6.05 3.78 -5.29
N LEU A 22 7.08 2.92 -5.25
CA LEU A 22 7.27 1.85 -6.22
C LEU A 22 6.11 0.83 -6.18
N VAL A 23 5.65 0.45 -5.00
CA VAL A 23 4.48 -0.43 -4.83
C VAL A 23 3.23 0.21 -5.44
N PHE A 24 2.97 1.49 -5.19
CA PHE A 24 1.82 2.18 -5.79
C PHE A 24 1.95 2.30 -7.31
N THR A 25 3.12 2.67 -7.82
CA THR A 25 3.37 2.77 -9.27
C THR A 25 3.13 1.44 -9.95
N THR A 26 3.68 0.35 -9.40
CA THR A 26 3.44 -1.00 -9.94
C THR A 26 1.98 -1.41 -9.82
N SER A 27 1.29 -1.05 -8.75
CA SER A 27 -0.16 -1.27 -8.61
C SER A 27 -0.97 -0.58 -9.71
N PHE A 28 -0.67 0.69 -10.04
CA PHE A 28 -1.34 1.39 -11.15
C PHE A 28 -1.08 0.72 -12.50
N VAL A 29 0.15 0.27 -12.75
CA VAL A 29 0.51 -0.49 -13.96
C VAL A 29 -0.26 -1.81 -14.02
N GLY A 30 -0.45 -2.50 -12.90
CA GLY A 30 -1.27 -3.72 -12.84
C GLY A 30 -2.74 -3.46 -13.14
N GLY A 31 -3.28 -2.36 -12.62
CA GLY A 31 -4.62 -1.88 -12.96
C GLY A 31 -4.77 -1.67 -14.48
N LEU A 32 -3.80 -1.01 -15.13
CA LEU A 32 -3.80 -0.90 -16.59
C LEU A 32 -3.76 -2.25 -17.30
N GLY A 33 -2.92 -3.18 -16.82
CA GLY A 33 -2.80 -4.52 -17.40
C GLY A 33 -4.10 -5.31 -17.34
N LEU A 34 -4.86 -5.18 -16.24
CA LEU A 34 -6.17 -5.81 -16.08
C LEU A 34 -7.23 -5.13 -16.94
N LEU A 35 -7.31 -3.79 -16.91
CA LEU A 35 -8.30 -3.02 -17.69
C LEU A 35 -8.10 -3.15 -19.21
N SER A 36 -6.86 -3.34 -19.65
CA SER A 36 -6.55 -3.59 -21.07
C SER A 36 -6.87 -5.02 -21.52
N GLY A 37 -7.25 -5.92 -20.62
CA GLY A 37 -7.52 -7.33 -20.91
C GLY A 37 -6.28 -8.15 -21.29
N ALA A 38 -5.08 -7.59 -21.15
CA ALA A 38 -3.83 -8.23 -21.55
C ALA A 38 -3.40 -9.36 -20.59
N LEU A 39 -3.94 -9.39 -19.38
CA LEU A 39 -3.62 -10.36 -18.34
C LEU A 39 -4.72 -11.43 -18.25
N VAL A 40 -4.59 -12.47 -19.07
CA VAL A 40 -5.56 -13.60 -19.13
C VAL A 40 -5.28 -14.67 -18.06
N ALA A 41 -4.10 -14.66 -17.44
CA ALA A 41 -3.63 -15.70 -16.52
C ALA A 41 -3.73 -15.35 -15.02
N THR A 42 -4.50 -14.32 -14.65
CA THR A 42 -4.59 -13.80 -13.27
C THR A 42 -5.03 -14.87 -12.26
N GLN A 43 -5.90 -15.80 -12.66
CA GLN A 43 -6.41 -16.87 -11.78
C GLN A 43 -5.32 -17.81 -11.28
N SER A 44 -4.26 -18.04 -12.07
CA SER A 44 -3.16 -18.94 -11.67
C SER A 44 -2.32 -18.38 -10.51
N ARG A 45 -2.32 -17.06 -10.31
CA ARG A 45 -1.53 -16.37 -9.26
C ARG A 45 -2.37 -16.00 -8.05
N LEU A 46 -3.69 -16.07 -8.17
CA LEU A 46 -4.64 -15.77 -7.10
C LEU A 46 -4.29 -16.48 -5.78
N PRO A 47 -3.90 -17.78 -5.76
CA PRO A 47 -3.53 -18.45 -4.50
C PRO A 47 -2.37 -17.77 -3.76
N VAL A 48 -1.39 -17.22 -4.49
CA VAL A 48 -0.24 -16.52 -3.90
C VAL A 48 -0.67 -15.18 -3.28
N TYR A 49 -1.56 -14.44 -3.96
CA TYR A 49 -2.09 -13.19 -3.41
C TYR A 49 -2.97 -13.43 -2.17
N VAL A 50 -3.77 -14.49 -2.17
CA VAL A 50 -4.58 -14.91 -1.01
C VAL A 50 -3.68 -15.32 0.16
N LEU A 51 -2.58 -16.03 -0.10
CA LEU A 51 -1.59 -16.34 0.94
C LEU A 51 -0.99 -15.06 1.53
N GLY A 52 -0.61 -14.10 0.68
CA GLY A 52 -0.12 -12.79 1.13
C GLY A 52 -1.16 -12.02 1.96
N MET A 53 -2.42 -12.02 1.55
CA MET A 53 -3.54 -11.46 2.31
C MET A 53 -3.63 -12.07 3.72
N ALA A 54 -3.52 -13.39 3.83
CA ALA A 54 -3.56 -14.08 5.12
C ALA A 54 -2.39 -13.66 6.03
N VAL A 55 -1.20 -13.49 5.48
CA VAL A 55 -0.03 -12.98 6.23
C VAL A 55 -0.29 -11.55 6.71
N VAL A 56 -0.80 -10.66 5.85
CA VAL A 56 -1.14 -9.28 6.21
C VAL A 56 -2.23 -9.23 7.28
N PHE A 57 -3.24 -10.09 7.19
CA PHE A 57 -4.28 -10.23 8.21
C PHE A 57 -3.68 -10.58 9.58
N VAL A 58 -2.84 -11.62 9.64
CA VAL A 58 -2.20 -12.05 10.90
C VAL A 58 -1.31 -10.94 11.46
N ALA A 59 -0.45 -10.34 10.64
CA ALA A 59 0.45 -9.28 11.07
C ALA A 59 -0.30 -8.04 11.59
N SER A 60 -1.35 -7.62 10.89
CA SER A 60 -2.17 -6.47 11.30
C SER A 60 -2.97 -6.75 12.57
N MET A 61 -3.47 -7.97 12.76
CA MET A 61 -4.14 -8.37 14.00
C MET A 61 -3.19 -8.23 15.20
N PHE A 62 -2.01 -8.83 15.14
CA PHE A 62 -1.01 -8.72 16.22
C PHE A 62 -0.56 -7.28 16.42
N GLY A 63 -0.35 -6.52 15.33
CA GLY A 63 0.00 -5.10 15.39
C GLY A 63 -1.05 -4.28 16.14
N LEU A 64 -2.32 -4.38 15.73
CA LEU A 64 -3.42 -3.64 16.35
C LEU A 64 -3.58 -3.97 17.83
N ILE A 65 -3.47 -5.25 18.22
CA ILE A 65 -3.50 -5.68 19.63
C ILE A 65 -2.31 -5.09 20.41
N THR A 66 -1.12 -5.09 19.82
CA THR A 66 0.09 -4.54 20.46
C THR A 66 -0.03 -3.02 20.67
N TYR A 67 -0.76 -2.32 19.81
CA TYR A 67 -1.09 -0.89 19.93
C TYR A 67 -2.39 -0.62 20.73
N ASP A 68 -2.81 -1.57 21.57
CA ASP A 68 -3.89 -1.41 22.54
C ASP A 68 -5.27 -1.15 21.90
N ALA A 69 -5.50 -1.69 20.69
CA ALA A 69 -6.83 -1.70 20.07
C ALA A 69 -7.74 -2.72 20.79
N ASP A 70 -9.02 -2.37 20.97
CA ASP A 70 -10.02 -3.30 21.49
C ASP A 70 -10.28 -4.45 20.50
N GLY A 71 -10.80 -5.58 20.99
CA GLY A 71 -10.95 -6.80 20.19
C GLY A 71 -11.80 -6.62 18.93
N VAL A 72 -12.83 -5.77 18.96
CA VAL A 72 -13.67 -5.49 17.78
C VAL A 72 -12.91 -4.66 16.76
N THR A 73 -12.23 -3.60 17.20
CA THR A 73 -11.39 -2.77 16.32
C THR A 73 -10.22 -3.55 15.72
N ALA A 74 -9.56 -4.41 16.50
CA ALA A 74 -8.48 -5.26 16.00
C ALA A 74 -8.97 -6.22 14.90
N MET A 75 -10.14 -6.84 15.09
CA MET A 75 -10.73 -7.74 14.11
C MET A 75 -11.18 -7.00 12.84
N LEU A 76 -11.97 -5.93 12.96
CA LEU A 76 -12.44 -5.18 11.79
C LEU A 76 -11.30 -4.48 11.06
N GLY A 77 -10.36 -3.91 11.81
CA GLY A 77 -9.16 -3.26 11.28
C GLY A 77 -8.28 -4.24 10.51
N SER A 78 -8.01 -5.42 11.06
CA SER A 78 -7.20 -6.43 10.38
C SER A 78 -7.88 -6.98 9.12
N VAL A 79 -9.20 -7.19 9.13
CA VAL A 79 -9.98 -7.52 7.91
C VAL A 79 -9.80 -6.42 6.87
N GLY A 80 -10.04 -5.16 7.22
CA GLY A 80 -9.89 -4.03 6.29
C GLY A 80 -8.48 -3.90 5.72
N ILE A 81 -7.45 -3.96 6.58
CA ILE A 81 -6.05 -3.88 6.19
C ILE A 81 -5.67 -5.06 5.29
N SER A 82 -6.16 -6.27 5.59
CA SER A 82 -5.88 -7.45 4.77
C SER A 82 -6.51 -7.37 3.39
N LEU A 83 -7.74 -6.88 3.27
CA LEU A 83 -8.40 -6.68 1.97
C LEU A 83 -7.68 -5.63 1.12
N LEU A 84 -7.26 -4.51 1.73
CA LEU A 84 -6.43 -3.51 1.05
C LEU A 84 -5.08 -4.10 0.64
N GLY A 85 -4.45 -4.88 1.51
CA GLY A 85 -3.22 -5.60 1.23
C GLY A 85 -3.37 -6.58 0.07
N PHE A 86 -4.46 -7.34 0.00
CA PHE A 86 -4.77 -8.24 -1.11
C PHE A 86 -4.85 -7.51 -2.44
N VAL A 87 -5.59 -6.40 -2.47
CA VAL A 87 -5.73 -5.57 -3.67
C VAL A 87 -4.37 -5.02 -4.10
N LEU A 88 -3.59 -4.47 -3.18
CA LEU A 88 -2.24 -3.96 -3.48
C LEU A 88 -1.29 -5.05 -3.95
N LEU A 89 -1.25 -6.20 -3.28
CA LEU A 89 -0.40 -7.34 -3.67
C LEU A 89 -0.78 -7.87 -5.06
N GLY A 90 -2.08 -8.02 -5.33
CA GLY A 90 -2.57 -8.46 -6.63
C GLY A 90 -2.22 -7.46 -7.73
N LEU A 91 -2.52 -6.17 -7.52
CA LEU A 91 -2.22 -5.12 -8.50
C LEU A 91 -0.71 -4.96 -8.72
N THR A 92 0.11 -4.94 -7.67
CA THR A 92 1.56 -4.87 -7.80
C THR A 92 2.11 -6.09 -8.53
N GLY A 93 1.67 -7.30 -8.17
CA GLY A 93 2.08 -8.53 -8.83
C GLY A 93 1.73 -8.53 -10.32
N GLU A 94 0.49 -8.21 -10.67
CA GLU A 94 0.04 -8.09 -12.06
C GLU A 94 0.76 -6.95 -12.81
N GLY A 95 1.09 -5.85 -12.14
CA GLY A 95 1.83 -4.74 -12.72
C GLY A 95 3.26 -5.09 -13.08
N ILE A 96 3.96 -5.82 -12.21
CA ILE A 96 5.30 -6.35 -12.50
C ILE A 96 5.25 -7.28 -13.73
N VAL A 97 4.28 -8.19 -13.76
CA VAL A 97 4.10 -9.11 -14.89
C VAL A 97 3.79 -8.37 -16.18
N TYR A 98 2.92 -7.36 -16.12
CA TYR A 98 2.56 -6.55 -17.28
C TYR A 98 3.76 -5.75 -17.80
N ALA A 99 4.54 -5.13 -16.91
CA ALA A 99 5.74 -4.38 -17.28
C ALA A 99 6.81 -5.28 -17.94
N ILE A 100 6.96 -6.52 -17.47
CA ILE A 100 7.90 -7.48 -18.07
C ILE A 100 7.40 -7.96 -19.45
N ARG A 101 6.10 -8.21 -19.61
CA ARG A 101 5.52 -8.72 -20.87
C ARG A 101 5.32 -7.66 -21.94
N TYR A 102 5.05 -6.42 -21.53
CA TYR A 102 4.74 -5.30 -22.42
C TYR A 102 5.56 -4.05 -22.07
N PRO A 103 6.91 -4.14 -22.07
CA PRO A 103 7.77 -3.05 -21.63
C PRO A 103 7.56 -1.78 -22.46
N ASP A 104 7.35 -1.90 -23.77
CA ASP A 104 7.14 -0.76 -24.67
C ASP A 104 5.90 0.05 -24.33
N ARG A 105 4.85 -0.59 -23.78
CA ARG A 105 3.61 0.10 -23.39
C ARG A 105 3.76 0.86 -22.07
N VAL A 106 4.63 0.39 -21.20
CA VAL A 106 4.84 0.97 -19.87
C VAL A 106 5.92 2.05 -19.90
N PHE A 107 7.08 1.74 -20.50
CA PHE A 107 8.26 2.62 -20.52
C PHE A 107 8.36 3.46 -21.80
N GLY A 108 7.70 3.05 -22.89
CA GLY A 108 7.64 3.85 -24.13
C GLY A 108 6.65 5.03 -24.07
N SER A 109 5.91 5.17 -22.97
CA SER A 109 4.93 6.24 -22.75
C SER A 109 5.29 7.08 -21.52
N GLN A 110 4.91 8.36 -21.50
CA GLN A 110 5.01 9.25 -20.33
C GLN A 110 4.15 8.77 -19.13
N LEU A 111 3.31 7.74 -19.33
CA LEU A 111 2.47 7.12 -18.29
C LEU A 111 3.25 6.71 -17.04
N VAL A 112 4.47 6.20 -17.18
CA VAL A 112 5.30 5.81 -16.02
C VAL A 112 5.56 7.00 -15.09
N ILE A 113 5.77 8.19 -15.65
CA ILE A 113 6.02 9.40 -14.85
C ILE A 113 4.74 9.80 -14.09
N TYR A 114 3.57 9.72 -14.75
CA TYR A 114 2.30 9.97 -14.08
C TYR A 114 2.00 8.96 -12.97
N PHE A 115 2.31 7.68 -13.15
CA PHE A 115 2.14 6.67 -12.09
C PHE A 115 3.16 6.79 -10.97
N LEU A 116 4.37 7.27 -11.26
CA LEU A 116 5.36 7.60 -10.24
C LEU A 116 4.87 8.78 -9.39
N ALA A 117 4.39 9.85 -10.04
CA ALA A 117 3.81 11.00 -9.34
C ALA A 117 2.61 10.59 -8.48
N ALA A 118 1.69 9.79 -9.03
CA ALA A 118 0.55 9.26 -8.30
C ALA A 118 0.98 8.39 -7.11
N GLY A 119 2.02 7.56 -7.27
CA GLY A 119 2.55 6.73 -6.18
C GLY A 119 3.20 7.53 -5.06
N LEU A 120 3.92 8.60 -5.39
CA LEU A 120 4.47 9.54 -4.41
C LEU A 120 3.37 10.25 -3.62
N ILE A 121 2.35 10.77 -4.31
CA ILE A 121 1.19 11.43 -3.69
C ILE A 121 0.46 10.42 -2.78
N GLY A 122 0.19 9.21 -3.27
CA GLY A 122 -0.47 8.15 -2.51
C GLY A 122 0.30 7.76 -1.26
N THR A 123 1.63 7.70 -1.33
CA THR A 123 2.49 7.41 -0.18
C THR A 123 2.41 8.52 0.87
N GLY A 124 2.49 9.78 0.45
CA GLY A 124 2.36 10.92 1.36
C GLY A 124 0.99 10.96 2.06
N LEU A 125 -0.08 10.73 1.30
CA LEU A 125 -1.44 10.64 1.84
C LEU A 125 -1.61 9.45 2.79
N GLY A 126 -1.07 8.27 2.44
CA GLY A 126 -1.13 7.09 3.28
C GLY A 126 -0.44 7.29 4.62
N TYR A 127 0.78 7.86 4.59
CA TYR A 127 1.49 8.21 5.82
C TYR A 127 0.69 9.19 6.69
N TRP A 128 0.13 10.23 6.07
CA TRP A 128 -0.69 11.21 6.78
C TRP A 128 -1.93 10.58 7.41
N VAL A 129 -2.67 9.74 6.68
CA VAL A 129 -3.86 9.05 7.19
C VAL A 129 -3.49 8.17 8.38
N VAL A 130 -2.44 7.34 8.28
CA VAL A 130 -2.03 6.47 9.40
C VAL A 130 -1.63 7.27 10.64
N SER A 131 -0.94 8.39 10.44
CA SER A 131 -0.43 9.22 11.54
C SER A 131 -1.52 10.03 12.24
N TYR A 132 -2.50 10.54 11.49
CA TYR A 132 -3.46 11.54 11.98
C TYR A 132 -4.93 11.08 11.99
N TRP A 133 -5.22 9.86 11.52
CA TRP A 133 -6.59 9.30 11.46
C TRP A 133 -7.36 9.41 12.79
N ARG A 134 -6.67 9.22 13.93
CA ARG A 134 -7.31 9.24 15.26
C ARG A 134 -7.88 10.60 15.63
N GLU A 135 -7.36 11.69 15.08
CA GLU A 135 -7.88 13.04 15.31
C GLU A 135 -9.30 13.22 14.75
N PHE A 136 -9.65 12.49 13.70
CA PHE A 136 -10.97 12.54 13.08
C PHE A 136 -11.98 11.58 13.73
N THR A 137 -11.50 10.49 14.33
CA THR A 137 -12.37 9.52 15.01
C THR A 137 -12.53 9.78 16.50
N ALA A 138 -11.71 10.65 17.09
CA ALA A 138 -11.87 11.06 18.47
C ALA A 138 -13.20 11.81 18.62
N ARG A 139 -14.11 11.23 19.41
CA ARG A 139 -15.39 11.87 19.74
C ARG A 139 -15.09 13.15 20.53
N PRO A 140 -15.74 14.30 20.25
CA PRO A 140 -15.64 15.46 21.14
C PRO A 140 -16.06 15.01 22.54
N ALA A 141 -15.23 15.28 23.54
CA ALA A 141 -15.66 15.12 24.92
C ALA A 141 -16.93 15.96 25.07
N THR A 142 -18.05 15.31 25.35
CA THR A 142 -19.28 16.00 25.72
C THR A 142 -18.95 16.84 26.94
N ALA A 143 -18.94 18.16 26.76
CA ALA A 143 -18.86 19.10 27.85
C ALA A 143 -20.18 18.99 28.63
N GLU A 144 -20.13 18.32 29.77
CA GLU A 144 -21.15 18.39 30.82
C GLU A 144 -20.90 19.61 31.71
#